data_AF-R5CNV6-F1
#
_entry.id   AF-R5CNV6-F1
#
_cell.length_a   1.000
_cell.length_b   1.000
_cell.length_c   1.000
_cell.angle_alpha   90.00
_cell.angle_beta   90.00
_cell.angle_gamma   90.00
#
_symmetry.space_group_name_H-M   'P 1'
#
loop_
_entity.id
_entity.type
_entity.pdbx_description
1 polymer ?
#
loop_
_entity_poly.entity_id
_entity_poly.type
_entity_poly.pdbx_seq_one_letter_code
_entity_poly.pdbx_strand_id
1 'polypeptide(L)'
;MNEKLEILQCLIENQAFAPSHSALAKELGYNGKMVIYRLSEGKVKDDTINKITEQICNRFGLYEEHLYKIARIFYGVKFFYDKLISEMDTRNPEWIKNLIISLTCNEYDNFSHKFKDEIMPVLIDLKNDERDVYWGIVAMIFIKANGIDAYKYIKKKETWKIVDMLENILSYIYPERHDAHEAAENMKRLNNAQALWNIIHNFIIIFRYYTEENFRNEALKLLRIFNFGKRSYWRLPHSSYGQDSEIWLLVCQTYQRGTNGFYIAMRMKAGKDIETFTIDKTLILNFWTIDKEDDPPVLQVFEGYGKERKCCFYLYEYDESQHELNIEVIPDNGTPLGLPETLQMINFDNPEGKDEKVWARILSIWDEQQGEAEFKKTKEAISGFADMSDAYHIKDVFISKTTFSLIIEHDGNTSNYHISVDKYYFLTEINPSQKIVIVKSLEDDALYASWPDRGDVIKLSEFTVK
;
A
#
# COMPACT_ATOMS: atom_id res chain seq x y z
N MET A 1 35.53 -16.29 9.51
CA MET A 1 34.24 -16.99 9.68
C MET A 1 33.41 -16.61 8.45
N ASN A 2 32.69 -17.55 7.84
CA ASN A 2 31.97 -17.27 6.58
C ASN A 2 30.71 -16.47 6.93
N GLU A 3 30.66 -15.18 6.58
CA GLU A 3 29.54 -14.29 6.90
C GLU A 3 28.19 -14.81 6.40
N LYS A 4 28.15 -15.41 5.19
CA LYS A 4 26.93 -16.04 4.67
C LYS A 4 26.46 -17.22 5.52
N LEU A 5 27.40 -18.00 6.06
CA LEU A 5 27.06 -19.11 6.97
C LEU A 5 26.40 -18.59 8.24
N GLU A 6 26.96 -17.53 8.85
CA GLU A 6 26.41 -16.93 10.07
C GLU A 6 25.01 -16.35 9.85
N ILE A 7 24.79 -15.70 8.71
CA ILE A 7 23.48 -15.20 8.29
C ILE A 7 22.49 -16.36 8.19
N LEU A 8 22.83 -17.42 7.44
CA LEU A 8 21.93 -18.57 7.28
C LEU A 8 21.64 -19.27 8.61
N GLN A 9 22.64 -19.45 9.47
CA GLN A 9 22.46 -20.02 10.81
C GLN A 9 21.47 -19.20 11.62
N CYS A 10 21.63 -17.88 11.67
CA CYS A 10 20.72 -16.96 12.35
C CYS A 10 19.27 -17.10 11.84
N LEU A 11 19.08 -17.11 10.51
CA LEU A 11 17.76 -17.20 9.88
C LEU A 11 17.08 -18.54 10.16
N ILE A 12 17.85 -19.63 10.19
CA ILE A 12 17.36 -20.97 10.48
C ILE A 12 16.98 -21.12 11.96
N GLU A 13 17.83 -20.65 12.87
CA GLU A 13 17.59 -20.66 14.32
C GLU A 13 16.31 -19.90 14.68
N ASN A 14 16.05 -18.77 14.01
CA ASN A 14 14.87 -17.94 14.22
C ASN A 14 13.66 -18.36 13.36
N GLN A 15 13.75 -19.50 12.66
CA GLN A 15 12.65 -20.04 11.86
C GLN A 15 12.09 -19.04 10.85
N ALA A 16 12.95 -18.22 10.23
CA ALA A 16 12.54 -17.13 9.35
C ALA A 16 11.69 -17.62 8.15
N PHE A 17 12.06 -18.79 7.61
CA PHE A 17 11.51 -19.34 6.36
C PHE A 17 10.66 -20.59 6.53
N ALA A 18 10.85 -21.34 7.63
CA ALA A 18 10.05 -22.52 7.92
C ALA A 18 10.04 -22.83 9.43
N PRO A 19 9.02 -23.54 9.97
CA PRO A 19 8.88 -23.80 11.41
C PRO A 19 9.91 -24.80 11.97
N SER A 20 10.70 -25.46 11.12
CA SER A 20 11.72 -26.41 11.55
C SER A 20 12.73 -26.70 10.43
N HIS A 21 13.88 -27.28 10.77
CA HIS A 21 14.87 -27.73 9.78
C HIS A 21 14.29 -28.71 8.77
N SER A 22 13.38 -29.61 9.19
CA SER A 22 12.72 -30.56 8.30
C SER A 22 11.77 -29.87 7.32
N ALA A 23 11.03 -28.87 7.78
CA ALA A 23 10.14 -28.09 6.94
C ALA A 23 10.94 -27.28 5.92
N LEU A 24 12.02 -26.61 6.35
CA LEU A 24 12.90 -25.87 5.44
C LEU A 24 13.52 -26.79 4.39
N ALA A 25 14.03 -27.95 4.79
CA ALA A 25 14.58 -28.93 3.85
C ALA A 25 13.56 -29.33 2.78
N LYS A 26 12.29 -29.52 3.17
CA LYS A 26 11.20 -29.83 2.24
C LYS A 26 10.91 -28.67 1.29
N GLU A 27 10.82 -27.44 1.79
CA GLU A 27 10.59 -26.24 0.96
C GLU A 27 11.70 -26.02 -0.08
N LEU A 28 12.94 -26.40 0.25
CA LEU A 28 14.09 -26.30 -0.66
C LEU A 28 14.33 -27.56 -1.52
N GLY A 29 13.43 -28.56 -1.46
CA GLY A 29 13.47 -29.75 -2.30
C GLY A 29 14.50 -30.82 -1.88
N TYR A 30 14.96 -30.82 -0.63
CA TYR A 30 15.89 -31.82 -0.11
C TYR A 30 15.18 -33.07 0.43
N ASN A 31 15.76 -34.24 0.15
CA ASN A 31 15.36 -35.52 0.74
C ASN A 31 15.92 -35.65 2.16
N GLY A 32 15.27 -34.98 3.12
CA GLY A 32 15.56 -35.07 4.55
C GLY A 32 16.36 -33.90 5.13
N LYS A 33 16.31 -33.76 6.46
CA LYS A 33 16.79 -32.57 7.20
C LYS A 33 18.32 -32.44 7.36
N MET A 34 19.09 -33.45 6.94
CA MET A 34 20.51 -33.55 7.28
C MET A 34 21.38 -32.44 6.69
N VAL A 35 21.04 -31.95 5.49
CA VAL A 35 21.75 -30.84 4.85
C VAL A 35 21.59 -29.56 5.68
N ILE A 36 20.36 -29.24 6.08
CA ILE A 36 20.05 -28.07 6.93
C ILE A 36 20.68 -28.23 8.31
N TYR A 37 20.64 -29.42 8.90
CA TYR A 37 21.27 -29.67 10.21
C TYR A 37 22.79 -29.46 10.18
N ARG A 38 23.48 -29.96 9.16
CA ARG A 38 24.93 -29.74 8.99
C ARG A 38 25.26 -28.28 8.73
N LEU A 39 24.39 -27.55 8.04
CA LEU A 39 24.51 -26.10 7.85
C LEU A 39 24.41 -25.39 9.20
N SER A 40 23.42 -25.71 10.03
CA SER A 40 23.29 -25.17 11.39
C SER A 40 24.53 -25.44 12.26
N GLU A 41 25.17 -26.60 12.12
CA GLU A 41 26.40 -26.95 12.84
C GLU A 41 27.69 -26.36 12.23
N GLY A 42 27.61 -25.64 11.11
CA GLY A 42 28.77 -25.09 10.41
C GLY A 42 29.68 -26.15 9.75
N LYS A 43 29.14 -27.34 9.46
CA LYS A 43 29.88 -28.49 8.90
C LYS A 43 29.65 -28.68 7.40
N VAL A 44 29.48 -27.58 6.66
CA VAL A 44 29.23 -27.59 5.21
C VAL A 44 30.29 -26.78 4.46
N LYS A 45 30.49 -27.11 3.19
CA LYS A 45 31.40 -26.38 2.29
C LYS A 45 30.73 -25.12 1.74
N ASP A 46 31.53 -24.16 1.29
CA ASP A 46 31.07 -22.89 0.72
C ASP A 46 30.11 -23.07 -0.47
N ASP A 47 30.36 -24.03 -1.36
CA ASP A 47 29.45 -24.34 -2.48
C ASP A 47 28.04 -24.71 -2.00
N THR A 48 27.94 -25.43 -0.89
CA THR A 48 26.65 -25.80 -0.30
C THR A 48 25.95 -24.58 0.31
N ILE A 49 26.72 -23.68 0.92
CA ILE A 49 26.21 -22.42 1.50
C ILE A 49 25.62 -21.55 0.39
N ASN A 50 26.36 -21.34 -0.71
CA ASN A 50 25.89 -20.55 -1.85
C ASN A 50 24.64 -21.17 -2.47
N LYS A 51 24.63 -22.49 -2.68
CA LYS A 51 23.47 -23.19 -3.22
C LYS A 51 22.22 -23.02 -2.35
N ILE A 52 22.33 -23.16 -1.03
CA ILE A 52 21.18 -22.99 -0.13
C ILE A 52 20.72 -21.53 -0.13
N THR A 53 21.65 -20.58 -0.18
CA THR A 53 21.36 -19.14 -0.28
C THR A 53 20.53 -18.85 -1.52
N GLU A 54 20.97 -19.30 -2.69
CA GLU A 54 20.24 -19.15 -3.95
C GLU A 54 18.86 -19.82 -3.91
N GLN A 55 18.76 -21.02 -3.34
CA GLN A 55 17.47 -21.71 -3.23
C GLN A 55 16.47 -20.98 -2.31
N ILE A 56 16.93 -20.40 -1.19
CA ILE A 56 16.08 -19.58 -0.32
C ILE A 56 15.65 -18.32 -1.08
N CYS A 57 16.60 -17.61 -1.71
CA CYS A 57 16.30 -16.43 -2.51
C CYS A 57 15.26 -16.72 -3.58
N ASN A 58 15.44 -17.78 -4.37
CA ASN A 58 14.50 -18.16 -5.42
C ASN A 58 13.15 -18.61 -4.87
N ARG A 59 13.12 -19.39 -3.78
CA ARG A 59 11.87 -19.91 -3.20
C ARG A 59 10.98 -18.81 -2.63
N PHE A 60 11.60 -17.78 -2.04
CA PHE A 60 10.89 -16.72 -1.30
C PHE A 60 10.91 -15.36 -2.00
N GLY A 61 11.45 -15.27 -3.23
CA GLY A 61 11.52 -14.03 -4.01
C GLY A 61 12.40 -12.97 -3.36
N LEU A 62 13.59 -13.37 -2.89
CA LEU A 62 14.52 -12.49 -2.16
C LEU A 62 15.85 -12.32 -2.90
N TYR A 63 16.59 -11.30 -2.44
CA TYR A 63 17.99 -11.07 -2.80
C TYR A 63 18.87 -11.35 -1.59
N GLU A 64 20.16 -11.59 -1.80
CA GLU A 64 21.08 -11.86 -0.69
C GLU A 64 21.11 -10.70 0.33
N GLU A 65 20.99 -9.45 -0.13
CA GLU A 65 20.86 -8.28 0.75
C GLU A 65 19.65 -8.35 1.69
N HIS A 66 18.54 -8.95 1.23
CA HIS A 66 17.38 -9.16 2.07
C HIS A 66 17.71 -10.14 3.19
N LEU A 67 18.43 -11.23 2.92
CA LEU A 67 18.86 -12.18 3.95
C LEU A 67 19.71 -11.51 5.03
N TYR A 68 20.61 -10.60 4.62
CA TYR A 68 21.40 -9.80 5.56
C TYR A 68 20.52 -8.91 6.43
N LYS A 69 19.58 -8.14 5.84
CA LYS A 69 18.63 -7.30 6.59
C LYS A 69 17.79 -8.12 7.58
N ILE A 70 17.32 -9.29 7.18
CA ILE A 70 16.53 -10.19 8.04
C ILE A 70 17.35 -10.69 9.22
N ALA A 71 18.60 -11.12 8.99
CA ALA A 71 19.48 -11.56 10.08
C ALA A 71 19.74 -10.41 11.07
N ARG A 72 19.97 -9.20 10.56
CA ARG A 72 20.12 -8.00 11.40
C ARG A 72 18.88 -7.69 12.24
N ILE A 73 17.69 -7.90 11.69
CA ILE A 73 16.44 -7.80 12.47
C ILE A 73 16.49 -8.76 13.66
N PHE A 74 16.81 -10.04 13.45
CA PHE A 74 16.86 -11.01 14.55
C PHE A 74 17.96 -10.71 15.58
N TYR A 75 19.15 -10.26 15.14
CA TYR A 75 20.19 -9.82 16.05
C TYR A 75 19.76 -8.59 16.87
N GLY A 76 19.09 -7.63 16.23
CA GLY A 76 18.53 -6.47 16.89
C GLY A 76 17.48 -6.85 17.94
N VAL A 77 16.56 -7.77 17.61
CA VAL A 77 15.56 -8.28 18.56
C VAL A 77 16.24 -8.93 19.77
N LYS A 78 17.26 -9.76 19.55
CA LYS A 78 18.04 -10.37 20.65
C LYS A 78 18.69 -9.32 21.54
N PHE A 79 19.11 -8.20 20.98
CA PHE A 79 19.75 -7.12 21.73
C PHE A 79 18.74 -6.22 22.48
N PHE A 80 17.64 -5.81 21.83
CA PHE A 80 16.72 -4.79 22.34
C PHE A 80 15.57 -5.35 23.18
N TYR A 81 15.10 -6.57 22.92
CA TYR A 81 13.85 -7.07 23.49
C TYR A 81 13.80 -7.01 25.03
N ASP A 82 14.80 -7.57 25.70
CA ASP A 82 14.81 -7.61 27.17
C ASP A 82 15.00 -6.21 27.79
N LYS A 83 15.72 -5.32 27.08
CA LYS A 83 15.94 -3.94 27.51
C LYS A 83 14.65 -3.13 27.44
N LEU A 84 13.91 -3.26 26.35
CA LEU A 84 12.62 -2.59 26.17
C LEU A 84 11.59 -3.10 27.18
N ILE A 85 11.48 -4.42 27.37
CA ILE A 85 10.50 -4.98 28.31
C ILE A 85 10.80 -4.60 29.75
N SER A 86 12.07 -4.47 30.12
CA SER A 86 12.45 -4.05 31.48
C SER A 86 11.96 -2.65 31.86
N GLU A 87 11.61 -1.83 30.87
CA GLU A 87 11.09 -0.47 31.05
C GLU A 87 9.55 -0.43 31.09
N MET A 88 8.88 -1.57 30.87
CA MET A 88 7.41 -1.66 30.80
C MET A 88 6.80 -2.26 32.07
N ASP A 89 5.68 -1.72 32.52
CA ASP A 89 4.83 -2.39 33.51
C ASP A 89 4.03 -3.53 32.85
N THR A 90 4.66 -4.69 32.74
CA THR A 90 4.07 -5.90 32.12
C THR A 90 2.80 -6.43 32.84
N ARG A 91 2.41 -5.87 33.99
CA ARG A 91 1.14 -6.18 34.66
C ARG A 91 -0.03 -5.38 34.10
N ASN A 92 0.23 -4.23 33.48
CA ASN A 92 -0.79 -3.43 32.82
C ASN A 92 -1.20 -4.10 31.49
N PRO A 93 -2.47 -4.43 31.25
CA PRO A 93 -2.89 -5.09 30.00
C PRO A 93 -2.54 -4.31 28.73
N GLU A 94 -2.38 -2.99 28.80
CA GLU A 94 -2.02 -2.12 27.68
C GLU A 94 -0.50 -1.95 27.50
N TRP A 95 0.34 -2.71 28.23
CA TRP A 95 1.80 -2.52 28.18
C TRP A 95 2.36 -2.68 26.76
N ILE A 96 1.84 -3.62 25.97
CA ILE A 96 2.29 -3.81 24.58
C ILE A 96 1.93 -2.58 23.74
N LYS A 97 0.71 -2.08 23.89
CA LYS A 97 0.25 -0.87 23.20
C LYS A 97 1.14 0.32 23.55
N ASN A 98 1.43 0.53 24.84
CA ASN A 98 2.30 1.61 25.29
C ASN A 98 3.74 1.47 24.77
N LEU A 99 4.25 0.24 24.65
CA LEU A 99 5.56 -0.03 24.05
C LEU A 99 5.58 0.35 22.56
N ILE A 100 4.54 -0.01 21.80
CA ILE A 100 4.41 0.35 20.38
C ILE A 100 4.24 1.86 20.21
N ILE A 101 3.49 2.55 21.08
CA ILE A 101 3.41 4.02 21.11
C ILE A 101 4.81 4.60 21.27
N SER A 102 5.58 4.14 22.26
CA SER A 102 6.93 4.65 22.54
C SER A 102 7.86 4.50 21.32
N LEU A 103 7.83 3.34 20.65
CA LEU A 103 8.65 3.05 19.47
C LEU A 103 8.20 3.83 18.22
N THR A 104 6.88 4.01 18.04
CA THR A 104 6.35 4.70 16.86
C THR A 104 6.49 6.22 16.98
N CYS A 105 6.12 6.79 18.13
CA CYS A 105 6.10 8.23 18.39
C CYS A 105 7.43 8.79 18.93
N ASN A 106 8.44 7.94 19.17
CA ASN A 106 9.69 8.31 19.84
C ASN A 106 9.48 8.90 21.25
N GLU A 107 8.42 8.47 21.94
CA GLU A 107 8.07 8.96 23.28
C GLU A 107 8.62 8.04 24.36
N TYR A 108 9.71 8.45 25.00
CA TYR A 108 10.40 7.66 26.03
C TYR A 108 10.37 8.31 27.41
N ASP A 109 9.51 9.30 27.67
CA ASP A 109 9.53 10.10 28.89
C ASP A 109 9.46 9.28 30.19
N ASN A 110 8.73 8.16 30.15
CA ASN A 110 8.56 7.27 31.30
C ASN A 110 9.67 6.20 31.43
N PHE A 111 10.63 6.15 30.51
CA PHE A 111 11.75 5.21 30.53
C PHE A 111 12.86 5.72 31.46
N SER A 112 13.65 4.79 31.98
CA SER A 112 14.78 5.08 32.86
C SER A 112 15.83 5.98 32.20
N HIS A 113 16.51 6.80 33.00
CA HIS A 113 17.62 7.63 32.51
C HIS A 113 18.69 6.79 31.80
N LYS A 114 19.00 5.61 32.34
CA LYS A 114 19.95 4.69 31.73
C LYS A 114 19.52 4.26 30.31
N PHE A 115 18.24 3.94 30.12
CA PHE A 115 17.73 3.60 28.80
C PHE A 115 17.83 4.79 27.83
N LYS A 116 17.45 5.99 28.29
CA LYS A 116 17.53 7.22 27.49
C LYS A 116 18.96 7.56 27.08
N ASP A 117 19.95 7.27 27.92
CA ASP A 117 21.35 7.58 27.63
C ASP A 117 22.01 6.51 26.76
N GLU A 118 21.71 5.22 26.96
CA GLU A 118 22.43 4.11 26.32
C GLU A 118 21.71 3.50 25.12
N ILE A 119 20.37 3.45 25.12
CA ILE A 119 19.57 2.63 24.19
C ILE A 119 18.76 3.49 23.23
N MET A 120 18.10 4.53 23.74
CA MET A 120 17.29 5.44 22.93
C MET A 120 18.07 6.04 21.73
N PRO A 121 19.32 6.51 21.86
CA PRO A 121 20.05 7.07 20.72
C PRO A 121 20.25 6.03 19.61
N VAL A 122 20.57 4.79 19.98
CA VAL A 122 20.77 3.70 19.01
C VAL A 122 19.47 3.35 18.27
N LEU A 123 18.32 3.39 18.96
CA LEU A 123 17.01 3.19 18.33
C LEU A 123 16.67 4.32 17.36
N ILE A 124 16.97 5.57 17.73
CA ILE A 124 16.75 6.74 16.87
C ILE A 124 17.64 6.67 15.62
N ASP A 125 18.93 6.37 15.78
CA ASP A 125 19.88 6.22 14.68
C ASP A 125 19.41 5.12 13.72
N LEU A 126 19.02 3.95 14.27
CA LEU A 126 18.53 2.85 13.43
C LEU A 126 17.24 3.20 12.69
N LYS A 127 16.32 3.94 13.32
CA LYS A 127 15.09 4.42 12.69
C LYS A 127 15.37 5.39 11.54
N ASN A 128 16.40 6.22 11.65
CA ASN A 128 16.76 7.20 10.62
C ASN A 128 17.57 6.57 9.48
N ASP A 129 18.57 5.75 9.82
CA ASP A 129 19.55 5.24 8.86
C ASP A 129 19.12 3.93 8.20
N GLU A 130 18.38 3.08 8.94
CA GLU A 130 18.04 1.72 8.52
C GLU A 130 16.58 1.36 8.83
N ARG A 131 15.66 2.18 8.32
CA ARG A 131 14.20 2.09 8.48
C ARG A 131 13.65 0.65 8.42
N ASP A 132 13.99 -0.13 7.38
CA ASP A 132 13.48 -1.50 7.23
C ASP A 132 13.94 -2.44 8.36
N VAL A 133 15.19 -2.28 8.83
CA VAL A 133 15.74 -3.08 9.93
C VAL A 133 15.10 -2.66 11.24
N TYR A 134 14.97 -1.35 11.49
CA TYR A 134 14.29 -0.82 12.66
C TYR A 134 12.86 -1.35 12.76
N TRP A 135 12.05 -1.15 11.73
CA TRP A 135 10.65 -1.59 11.74
C TRP A 135 10.52 -3.11 11.77
N GLY A 136 11.47 -3.85 11.20
CA GLY A 136 11.52 -5.31 11.32
C GLY A 136 11.78 -5.76 12.77
N ILE A 137 12.63 -5.04 13.50
CA ILE A 137 12.85 -5.30 14.94
C ILE A 137 11.57 -5.00 15.71
N VAL A 138 10.92 -3.86 15.48
CA VAL A 138 9.64 -3.50 16.11
C VAL A 138 8.56 -4.55 15.82
N ALA A 139 8.46 -5.02 14.58
CA ALA A 139 7.54 -6.10 14.18
C ALA A 139 7.77 -7.39 14.97
N MET A 140 9.03 -7.82 15.10
CA MET A 140 9.37 -9.02 15.86
C MET A 140 9.19 -8.84 17.38
N ILE A 141 9.45 -7.64 17.92
CA ILE A 141 9.14 -7.32 19.31
C ILE A 141 7.64 -7.44 19.55
N PHE A 142 6.80 -6.87 18.67
CA PHE A 142 5.35 -6.98 18.75
C PHE A 142 4.89 -8.46 18.73
N ILE A 143 5.39 -9.26 17.79
CA ILE A 143 5.07 -10.69 17.68
C ILE A 143 5.43 -11.44 18.97
N LYS A 144 6.65 -11.22 19.47
CA LYS A 144 7.18 -11.92 20.65
C LYS A 144 6.50 -11.48 21.95
N ALA A 145 6.25 -10.17 22.11
CA ALA A 145 5.56 -9.59 23.26
C ALA A 145 4.12 -10.13 23.41
N ASN A 146 3.42 -10.32 22.30
CA ASN A 146 2.09 -10.93 22.28
C ASN A 146 2.09 -12.46 22.36
N GLY A 147 3.26 -13.12 22.39
CA GLY A 147 3.36 -14.58 22.38
C GLY A 147 2.78 -15.22 21.11
N ILE A 148 2.86 -14.53 19.97
CA ILE A 148 2.26 -14.98 18.71
C ILE A 148 3.13 -16.09 18.08
N ASP A 149 2.56 -17.27 17.92
CA ASP A 149 3.10 -18.33 17.05
C ASP A 149 2.65 -18.08 15.61
N ALA A 150 3.51 -17.42 14.82
CA ALA A 150 3.24 -17.09 13.42
C ALA A 150 2.83 -18.29 12.56
N TYR A 151 3.48 -19.45 12.75
CA TYR A 151 3.23 -20.63 11.91
C TYR A 151 1.86 -21.27 12.17
N LYS A 152 1.28 -21.06 13.36
CA LYS A 152 -0.11 -21.43 13.66
C LYS A 152 -1.11 -20.67 12.79
N TYR A 153 -0.88 -19.38 12.55
CA TYR A 153 -1.74 -18.55 11.71
C TYR A 153 -1.48 -18.80 10.22
N ILE A 154 -0.22 -18.96 9.81
CA ILE A 154 0.17 -19.31 8.43
C ILE A 154 -0.53 -20.60 8.00
N LYS A 155 -0.44 -21.66 8.81
CA LYS A 155 -1.03 -22.97 8.49
C LYS A 155 -2.56 -22.91 8.32
N LYS A 156 -3.22 -22.01 9.04
CA LYS A 156 -4.68 -21.81 8.97
C LYS A 156 -5.11 -20.79 7.92
N LYS A 157 -4.17 -20.12 7.24
CA LYS A 157 -4.43 -18.96 6.38
C LYS A 157 -5.19 -17.83 7.11
N GLU A 158 -4.80 -17.60 8.37
CA GLU A 158 -5.41 -16.60 9.26
C GLU A 158 -4.41 -15.47 9.63
N THR A 159 -3.38 -15.25 8.82
CA THR A 159 -2.33 -14.24 9.07
C THR A 159 -2.89 -12.81 9.11
N TRP A 160 -4.02 -12.57 8.45
CA TRP A 160 -4.81 -11.34 8.56
C TRP A 160 -5.18 -10.98 10.01
N LYS A 161 -5.37 -11.96 10.91
CA LYS A 161 -5.67 -11.70 12.34
C LYS A 161 -4.50 -11.04 13.06
N ILE A 162 -3.26 -11.39 12.69
CA ILE A 162 -2.06 -10.78 13.27
C ILE A 162 -1.94 -9.34 12.78
N VAL A 163 -2.21 -9.10 11.48
CA VAL A 163 -2.28 -7.75 10.89
C VAL A 163 -3.35 -6.91 11.60
N ASP A 164 -4.52 -7.48 11.85
CA ASP A 164 -5.63 -6.82 12.56
C ASP A 164 -5.24 -6.41 13.99
N MET A 165 -4.50 -7.26 14.72
CA MET A 165 -3.99 -6.89 16.05
C MET A 165 -3.06 -5.67 16.02
N LEU A 166 -2.16 -5.60 15.02
CA LEU A 166 -1.27 -4.46 14.86
C LEU A 166 -2.03 -3.20 14.42
N GLU A 167 -2.91 -3.35 13.44
CA GLU A 167 -3.71 -2.24 12.89
C GLU A 167 -4.62 -1.63 13.95
N ASN A 168 -5.24 -2.41 14.84
CA ASN A 168 -6.00 -1.87 15.98
C ASN A 168 -5.17 -0.95 16.89
N ILE A 169 -3.87 -1.21 17.06
CA ILE A 169 -2.98 -0.32 17.81
C ILE A 169 -2.66 0.92 16.99
N LEU A 170 -2.24 0.74 15.73
CA LEU A 170 -1.83 1.87 14.88
C LEU A 170 -3.00 2.82 14.58
N SER A 171 -4.21 2.30 14.43
CA SER A 171 -5.44 3.09 14.24
C SER A 171 -5.87 3.84 15.49
N TYR A 172 -5.45 3.41 16.67
CA TYR A 172 -5.57 4.22 17.87
C TYR A 172 -4.54 5.36 17.92
N ILE A 173 -3.32 5.12 17.43
CA ILE A 173 -2.22 6.10 17.46
C ILE A 173 -2.39 7.17 16.37
N TYR A 174 -2.84 6.75 15.18
CA TYR A 174 -2.94 7.58 13.98
C TYR A 174 -4.32 7.45 13.33
N PRO A 175 -5.43 7.78 14.03
CA PRO A 175 -6.78 7.65 13.48
C PRO A 175 -7.05 8.56 12.26
N GLU A 176 -6.19 9.54 12.02
CA GLU A 176 -6.25 10.46 10.88
C GLU A 176 -5.66 9.88 9.59
N ARG A 177 -4.83 8.82 9.67
CA ARG A 177 -4.04 8.28 8.55
C ARG A 177 -4.88 7.35 7.67
N HIS A 178 -5.85 7.93 6.95
CA HIS A 178 -6.82 7.17 6.15
C HIS A 178 -6.16 6.25 5.11
N ASP A 179 -5.14 6.73 4.41
CA ASP A 179 -4.45 5.92 3.40
C ASP A 179 -3.67 4.74 4.00
N ALA A 180 -3.08 4.90 5.18
CA ALA A 180 -2.43 3.82 5.92
C ALA A 180 -3.44 2.78 6.42
N HIS A 181 -4.63 3.20 6.88
CA HIS A 181 -5.73 2.28 7.21
C HIS A 181 -6.15 1.47 5.99
N GLU A 182 -6.32 2.14 4.84
CA GLU A 182 -6.68 1.46 3.60
C GLU A 182 -5.59 0.48 3.12
N ALA A 183 -4.31 0.88 3.22
CA ALA A 183 -3.19 0.01 2.90
C ALA A 183 -3.16 -1.23 3.80
N ALA A 184 -3.38 -1.07 5.10
CA ALA A 184 -3.45 -2.19 6.06
C ALA A 184 -4.62 -3.13 5.76
N GLU A 185 -5.81 -2.61 5.44
CA GLU A 185 -6.98 -3.39 5.01
C GLU A 185 -6.71 -4.18 3.72
N ASN A 186 -6.08 -3.55 2.73
CA ASN A 186 -5.66 -4.23 1.50
C ASN A 186 -4.67 -5.37 1.81
N MET A 187 -3.73 -5.15 2.72
CA MET A 187 -2.81 -6.21 3.16
C MET A 187 -3.52 -7.37 3.84
N LYS A 188 -4.54 -7.12 4.70
CA LYS A 188 -5.32 -8.21 5.33
C LYS A 188 -5.91 -9.15 4.28
N ARG A 189 -6.36 -8.63 3.14
CA ARG A 189 -6.97 -9.41 2.05
C ARG A 189 -5.97 -10.15 1.17
N LEU A 190 -4.80 -9.55 0.96
CA LEU A 190 -3.74 -10.09 0.11
C LEU A 190 -2.78 -11.03 0.83
N ASN A 191 -2.80 -11.04 2.17
CA ASN A 191 -1.80 -11.73 2.97
C ASN A 191 -1.99 -13.26 2.96
N ASN A 192 -1.28 -13.94 2.06
CA ASN A 192 -1.01 -15.37 2.08
C ASN A 192 0.45 -15.64 2.50
N ALA A 193 0.90 -15.07 3.61
CA ALA A 193 2.26 -15.28 4.12
C ALA A 193 2.61 -16.77 4.21
N GLN A 194 3.72 -17.15 3.58
CA GLN A 194 4.21 -18.53 3.53
C GLN A 194 5.18 -18.83 4.67
N ALA A 195 5.84 -17.80 5.18
CA ALA A 195 6.82 -17.88 6.25
C ALA A 195 6.74 -16.68 7.21
N LEU A 196 7.45 -16.78 8.34
CA LEU A 196 7.56 -15.70 9.33
C LEU A 196 8.09 -14.42 8.68
N TRP A 197 9.07 -14.52 7.80
CA TRP A 197 9.61 -13.36 7.08
C TRP A 197 8.53 -12.57 6.32
N ASN A 198 7.56 -13.23 5.67
CA ASN A 198 6.49 -12.51 4.96
C ASN A 198 5.66 -11.66 5.93
N ILE A 199 5.43 -12.13 7.16
CA ILE A 199 4.71 -11.35 8.19
C ILE A 199 5.56 -10.15 8.65
N ILE A 200 6.86 -10.35 8.89
CA ILE A 200 7.78 -9.27 9.25
C ILE A 200 7.78 -8.20 8.14
N HIS A 201 7.89 -8.61 6.88
CA HIS A 201 7.89 -7.70 5.74
C HIS A 201 6.58 -6.90 5.63
N ASN A 202 5.43 -7.56 5.77
CA ASN A 202 4.14 -6.87 5.78
C ASN A 202 4.06 -5.84 6.92
N PHE A 203 4.57 -6.17 8.11
CA PHE A 203 4.59 -5.26 9.24
C PHE A 203 5.53 -4.08 9.03
N ILE A 204 6.71 -4.30 8.43
CA ILE A 204 7.60 -3.19 8.02
C ILE A 204 6.81 -2.22 7.15
N ILE A 205 6.17 -2.71 6.09
CA ILE A 205 5.42 -1.85 5.17
C ILE A 205 4.30 -1.09 5.92
N ILE A 206 3.53 -1.77 6.78
CA ILE A 206 2.47 -1.14 7.59
C ILE A 206 3.05 -0.04 8.48
N PHE A 207 4.08 -0.32 9.28
CA PHE A 207 4.68 0.70 10.15
C PHE A 207 5.15 1.91 9.35
N ARG A 208 5.80 1.68 8.21
CA ARG A 208 6.28 2.77 7.35
C ARG A 208 5.12 3.60 6.78
N TYR A 209 4.01 2.99 6.38
CA TYR A 209 2.81 3.73 5.95
C TYR A 209 2.26 4.65 7.04
N TYR A 210 2.20 4.19 8.29
CA TYR A 210 1.66 4.99 9.39
C TYR A 210 2.60 6.10 9.87
N THR A 211 3.91 5.85 9.83
CA THR A 211 4.89 6.67 10.55
C THR A 211 5.76 7.55 9.66
N GLU A 212 5.84 7.26 8.36
CA GLU A 212 6.70 7.98 7.42
C GLU A 212 5.85 8.73 6.38
N GLU A 213 5.85 10.07 6.45
CA GLU A 213 5.05 10.94 5.57
C GLU A 213 5.26 10.65 4.07
N ASN A 214 6.49 10.32 3.67
CA ASN A 214 6.84 10.12 2.26
C ASN A 214 6.88 8.66 1.82
N PHE A 215 6.61 7.70 2.70
CA PHE A 215 6.74 6.28 2.33
C PHE A 215 5.75 5.87 1.25
N ARG A 216 4.52 6.38 1.29
CA ARG A 216 3.56 6.19 0.20
C ARG A 216 4.16 6.62 -1.15
N ASN A 217 4.74 7.82 -1.21
CA ASN A 217 5.39 8.32 -2.42
C ASN A 217 6.62 7.48 -2.83
N GLU A 218 7.34 6.88 -1.89
CA GLU A 218 8.41 5.91 -2.17
C GLU A 218 7.86 4.61 -2.75
N ALA A 219 6.86 4.00 -2.11
CA ALA A 219 6.24 2.74 -2.52
C ALA A 219 5.59 2.85 -3.91
N LEU A 220 4.95 3.99 -4.20
CA LEU A 220 4.32 4.26 -5.48
C LEU A 220 5.31 4.46 -6.63
N LYS A 221 6.63 4.57 -6.36
CA LYS A 221 7.63 4.61 -7.44
C LYS A 221 7.71 3.31 -8.22
N LEU A 222 7.24 2.22 -7.64
CA LEU A 222 7.14 0.92 -8.28
C LEU A 222 5.97 0.82 -9.26
N LEU A 223 5.15 1.88 -9.38
CA LEU A 223 4.05 1.91 -10.33
C LEU A 223 4.42 2.79 -11.52
N ARG A 224 4.40 2.21 -12.72
CA ARG A 224 4.70 2.91 -13.97
C ARG A 224 3.44 3.39 -14.66
N ILE A 225 3.56 4.48 -15.40
CA ILE A 225 2.58 4.89 -16.41
C ILE A 225 3.19 4.78 -17.80
N PHE A 226 2.32 4.67 -18.79
CA PHE A 226 2.63 4.70 -20.21
C PHE A 226 2.22 6.05 -20.81
N ASN A 227 2.72 6.34 -22.00
CA ASN A 227 2.38 7.55 -22.75
C ASN A 227 1.01 7.45 -23.44
N PHE A 228 -0.02 7.01 -22.71
CA PHE A 228 -1.40 6.95 -23.20
C PHE A 228 -2.10 8.32 -23.19
N GLY A 229 -1.42 9.37 -22.72
CA GLY A 229 -2.03 10.67 -22.44
C GLY A 229 -2.84 10.70 -21.14
N LYS A 230 -3.43 11.87 -20.85
CA LYS A 230 -4.27 12.07 -19.64
C LYS A 230 -5.53 11.21 -19.68
N ARG A 231 -6.10 11.03 -20.87
CA ARG A 231 -7.24 10.17 -21.17
C ARG A 231 -6.94 9.38 -22.44
N SER A 232 -7.25 8.10 -22.42
CA SER A 232 -7.19 7.22 -23.60
C SER A 232 -8.44 6.35 -23.65
N TYR A 233 -8.86 6.01 -24.87
CA TYR A 233 -10.02 5.17 -25.11
C TYR A 233 -9.60 3.89 -25.80
N TRP A 234 -10.16 2.79 -25.34
CA TRP A 234 -9.73 1.44 -25.71
C TRP A 234 -10.93 0.59 -26.05
N ARG A 235 -10.90 -0.08 -27.20
CA ARG A 235 -11.96 -0.94 -27.68
C ARG A 235 -11.50 -2.39 -27.73
N LEU A 236 -12.46 -3.31 -27.81
CA LEU A 236 -12.12 -4.68 -28.19
C LEU A 236 -11.58 -4.69 -29.63
N PRO A 237 -10.53 -5.47 -29.94
CA PRO A 237 -10.01 -5.58 -31.30
C PRO A 237 -11.12 -5.88 -32.32
N HIS A 238 -11.06 -5.18 -33.46
CA HIS A 238 -12.02 -5.32 -34.57
C HIS A 238 -13.49 -5.03 -34.22
N SER A 239 -13.78 -4.37 -33.10
CA SER A 239 -15.14 -3.98 -32.74
C SER A 239 -15.60 -2.70 -33.45
N SER A 240 -16.82 -2.73 -33.98
CA SER A 240 -17.50 -1.58 -34.57
C SER A 240 -18.41 -0.88 -33.56
N TYR A 241 -18.71 0.39 -33.82
CA TYR A 241 -19.66 1.16 -33.02
C TYR A 241 -21.09 0.65 -33.24
N GLY A 242 -21.83 0.46 -32.15
CA GLY A 242 -23.22 0.03 -32.14
C GLY A 242 -23.81 0.14 -30.73
N GLN A 243 -25.13 -0.11 -30.63
CA GLN A 243 -25.79 -0.17 -29.33
C GLN A 243 -25.16 -1.27 -28.48
N ASP A 244 -24.93 -0.98 -27.19
CA ASP A 244 -24.30 -1.87 -26.21
C ASP A 244 -22.82 -2.20 -26.50
N SER A 245 -22.21 -1.57 -27.52
CA SER A 245 -20.77 -1.71 -27.77
C SER A 245 -19.96 -1.21 -26.58
N GLU A 246 -18.94 -2.00 -26.24
CA GLU A 246 -18.07 -1.78 -25.09
C GLU A 246 -16.86 -0.92 -25.44
N ILE A 247 -16.57 0.05 -24.59
CA ILE A 247 -15.36 0.88 -24.65
C ILE A 247 -14.79 1.05 -23.24
N TRP A 248 -13.47 1.12 -23.13
CA TRP A 248 -12.76 1.38 -21.88
C TRP A 248 -12.10 2.75 -21.94
N LEU A 249 -12.43 3.62 -20.99
CA LEU A 249 -11.76 4.89 -20.78
C LEU A 249 -10.73 4.74 -19.67
N LEU A 250 -9.46 4.95 -19.99
CA LEU A 250 -8.36 4.96 -19.02
C LEU A 250 -7.94 6.41 -18.75
N VAL A 251 -8.09 6.84 -17.51
CA VAL A 251 -7.69 8.19 -17.06
C VAL A 251 -6.45 8.08 -16.19
N CYS A 252 -5.36 8.68 -16.66
CA CYS A 252 -4.07 8.65 -15.98
C CYS A 252 -4.12 9.53 -14.72
N GLN A 253 -3.68 8.97 -13.59
CA GLN A 253 -3.43 9.67 -12.34
C GLN A 253 -1.93 9.60 -12.06
N THR A 254 -1.25 10.73 -12.28
CA THR A 254 0.18 10.85 -12.04
C THR A 254 0.45 11.24 -10.59
N TYR A 255 1.49 10.66 -10.01
CA TYR A 255 2.08 11.19 -8.79
C TYR A 255 3.06 12.34 -9.11
N GLN A 256 3.65 12.95 -8.08
CA GLN A 256 4.53 14.13 -8.21
C GLN A 256 5.66 13.98 -9.25
N ARG A 257 6.08 12.74 -9.55
CA ARG A 257 7.04 12.40 -10.61
C ARG A 257 6.24 11.86 -11.79
N GLY A 258 6.12 12.63 -12.87
CA GLY A 258 5.26 12.35 -14.02
C GLY A 258 5.54 11.06 -14.82
N THR A 259 6.29 10.11 -14.28
CA THR A 259 6.54 8.77 -14.84
C THR A 259 5.84 7.67 -14.03
N ASN A 260 5.29 8.00 -12.87
CA ASN A 260 4.72 7.04 -11.93
C ASN A 260 3.29 7.41 -11.58
N GLY A 261 2.43 6.41 -11.41
CA GLY A 261 1.00 6.65 -11.34
C GLY A 261 0.16 5.39 -11.46
N PHE A 262 -1.13 5.59 -11.68
CA PHE A 262 -2.10 4.54 -11.94
C PHE A 262 -3.15 5.03 -12.93
N TYR A 263 -3.98 4.13 -13.42
CA TYR A 263 -5.12 4.49 -14.27
C TYR A 263 -6.43 4.18 -13.57
N ILE A 264 -7.37 5.12 -13.63
CA ILE A 264 -8.78 4.81 -13.37
C ILE A 264 -9.36 4.33 -14.70
N ALA A 265 -9.79 3.08 -14.75
CA ALA A 265 -10.38 2.46 -15.93
C ALA A 265 -11.89 2.36 -15.77
N MET A 266 -12.63 2.86 -16.75
CA MET A 266 -14.09 2.85 -16.79
C MET A 266 -14.56 2.07 -17.99
N ARG A 267 -15.37 1.03 -17.76
CA ARG A 267 -16.08 0.37 -18.84
C ARG A 267 -17.36 1.13 -19.12
N MET A 268 -17.48 1.62 -20.34
CA MET A 268 -18.63 2.32 -20.84
C MET A 268 -19.33 1.47 -21.91
N LYS A 269 -20.66 1.49 -21.90
CA LYS A 269 -21.51 0.87 -22.93
C LYS A 269 -22.29 1.92 -23.67
N ALA A 270 -22.21 1.88 -24.99
CA ALA A 270 -22.95 2.77 -25.87
C ALA A 270 -24.47 2.55 -25.72
N GLY A 271 -25.22 3.65 -25.61
CA GLY A 271 -26.67 3.63 -25.50
C GLY A 271 -27.38 3.42 -26.84
N LYS A 272 -28.67 3.77 -26.89
CA LYS A 272 -29.50 3.65 -28.09
C LYS A 272 -29.27 4.78 -29.10
N ASP A 273 -28.70 5.88 -28.66
CA ASP A 273 -28.29 6.99 -29.51
C ASP A 273 -26.76 7.04 -29.64
N ILE A 274 -26.25 8.01 -30.41
CA ILE A 274 -24.83 8.13 -30.71
C ILE A 274 -24.03 8.91 -29.64
N GLU A 275 -24.68 9.43 -28.61
CA GLU A 275 -24.08 10.38 -27.65
C GLU A 275 -24.15 9.87 -26.21
N THR A 276 -24.97 8.86 -25.91
CA THR A 276 -25.15 8.32 -24.57
C THR A 276 -24.24 7.13 -24.30
N PHE A 277 -23.62 7.16 -23.13
CA PHE A 277 -22.85 6.04 -22.60
C PHE A 277 -23.29 5.78 -21.16
N THR A 278 -23.25 4.52 -20.76
CA THR A 278 -23.47 4.11 -19.37
C THR A 278 -22.20 3.49 -18.82
N ILE A 279 -21.79 3.92 -17.63
CA ILE A 279 -20.66 3.33 -16.90
C ILE A 279 -21.20 2.22 -16.02
N ASP A 280 -20.77 0.99 -16.25
CA ASP A 280 -21.20 -0.17 -15.46
C ASP A 280 -20.08 -0.84 -14.67
N LYS A 281 -18.82 -0.40 -14.87
CA LYS A 281 -17.66 -0.91 -14.14
C LYS A 281 -16.57 0.15 -14.04
N THR A 282 -15.95 0.24 -12.87
CA THR A 282 -14.79 1.08 -12.60
C THR A 282 -13.72 0.27 -11.90
N LEU A 283 -12.48 0.40 -12.36
CA LEU A 283 -11.31 -0.27 -11.83
C LEU A 283 -10.16 0.73 -11.60
N ILE A 284 -9.25 0.42 -10.67
CA ILE A 284 -7.92 1.03 -10.59
C ILE A 284 -6.91 0.03 -11.18
N LEU A 285 -6.12 0.48 -12.14
CA LEU A 285 -5.06 -0.28 -12.80
C LEU A 285 -3.69 0.24 -12.36
N ASN A 286 -2.94 -0.62 -11.67
CA ASN A 286 -1.58 -0.36 -11.19
C ASN A 286 -0.61 -1.26 -11.97
N PHE A 287 0.15 -0.67 -12.89
CA PHE A 287 1.18 -1.38 -13.64
C PHE A 287 2.49 -1.34 -12.86
N TRP A 288 3.04 -2.50 -12.51
CA TRP A 288 4.27 -2.59 -11.73
C TRP A 288 5.50 -2.35 -12.62
N THR A 289 6.53 -1.71 -12.07
CA THR A 289 7.85 -1.62 -12.71
C THR A 289 8.48 -3.00 -12.76
N ILE A 290 9.19 -3.28 -13.85
CA ILE A 290 9.94 -4.51 -14.04
C ILE A 290 11.38 -4.22 -13.59
N ASP A 291 11.83 -4.88 -12.52
CA ASP A 291 13.15 -4.65 -11.94
C ASP A 291 14.25 -5.47 -12.65
N LYS A 292 13.91 -6.61 -13.24
CA LYS A 292 14.80 -7.47 -14.05
C LYS A 292 14.18 -7.80 -15.39
N GLU A 293 15.00 -7.93 -16.43
CA GLU A 293 14.52 -8.28 -17.79
C GLU A 293 13.66 -9.55 -17.83
N ASP A 294 13.89 -10.50 -16.92
CA ASP A 294 13.15 -11.77 -16.86
C ASP A 294 11.89 -11.72 -15.96
N ASP A 295 11.67 -10.63 -15.20
CA ASP A 295 10.51 -10.53 -14.32
C ASP A 295 9.25 -10.25 -15.14
N PRO A 296 8.15 -11.00 -14.91
CA PRO A 296 6.96 -10.83 -15.71
C PRO A 296 6.29 -9.48 -15.39
N PRO A 297 5.82 -8.73 -16.39
CA PRO A 297 5.02 -7.51 -16.21
C PRO A 297 3.71 -7.79 -15.46
N VAL A 298 3.58 -7.24 -14.26
CA VAL A 298 2.39 -7.44 -13.40
C VAL A 298 1.47 -6.22 -13.45
N LEU A 299 0.18 -6.48 -13.68
CA LEU A 299 -0.91 -5.53 -13.53
C LEU A 299 -1.74 -5.89 -12.29
N GLN A 300 -1.75 -5.00 -11.30
CA GLN A 300 -2.61 -5.11 -10.13
C GLN A 300 -3.88 -4.29 -10.35
N VAL A 301 -5.04 -4.90 -10.09
CA VAL A 301 -6.35 -4.32 -10.39
C VAL A 301 -7.20 -4.29 -9.15
N PHE A 302 -7.84 -3.15 -8.90
CA PHE A 302 -8.80 -3.00 -7.81
C PHE A 302 -10.19 -2.63 -8.31
N GLU A 303 -11.23 -3.12 -7.62
CA GLU A 303 -12.63 -2.76 -7.82
C GLU A 303 -13.24 -2.35 -6.48
N GLY A 304 -13.99 -1.25 -6.42
CA GLY A 304 -14.62 -0.74 -5.20
C GLY A 304 -13.66 -0.02 -4.24
N TYR A 305 -14.16 0.30 -3.04
CA TYR A 305 -13.45 1.05 -2.01
C TYR A 305 -13.64 0.43 -0.61
N GLY A 306 -12.82 0.84 0.35
CA GLY A 306 -12.94 0.45 1.76
C GLY A 306 -13.05 -1.06 1.99
N LYS A 307 -14.05 -1.46 2.80
CA LYS A 307 -14.28 -2.87 3.19
C LYS A 307 -14.71 -3.79 2.03
N GLU A 308 -15.29 -3.22 0.98
CA GLU A 308 -15.79 -3.99 -0.18
C GLU A 308 -14.78 -4.10 -1.33
N ARG A 309 -13.64 -3.39 -1.22
CA ARG A 309 -12.59 -3.37 -2.24
C ARG A 309 -12.08 -4.77 -2.59
N LYS A 310 -12.09 -5.13 -3.87
CA LYS A 310 -11.50 -6.36 -4.39
C LYS A 310 -10.16 -6.04 -5.02
N CYS A 311 -9.26 -7.03 -5.02
CA CYS A 311 -7.97 -6.95 -5.69
C CYS A 311 -7.73 -8.23 -6.49
N CYS A 312 -7.16 -8.11 -7.68
CA CYS A 312 -6.72 -9.23 -8.51
C CYS A 312 -5.42 -8.85 -9.24
N PHE A 313 -4.64 -9.85 -9.65
CA PHE A 313 -3.39 -9.65 -10.38
C PHE A 313 -3.47 -10.34 -11.74
N TYR A 314 -2.90 -9.66 -12.73
CA TYR A 314 -2.82 -10.06 -14.12
C TYR A 314 -1.37 -9.95 -14.60
N LEU A 315 -1.04 -10.68 -15.65
CA LEU A 315 0.11 -10.34 -16.48
C LEU A 315 -0.37 -9.39 -17.58
N TYR A 316 0.51 -8.51 -18.05
CA TYR A 316 0.19 -7.63 -19.16
C TYR A 316 1.32 -7.54 -20.18
N GLU A 317 0.99 -7.35 -21.44
CA GLU A 317 1.95 -7.00 -22.48
C GLU A 317 1.40 -5.79 -23.24
N TYR A 318 2.21 -4.76 -23.42
CA TYR A 318 1.82 -3.59 -24.20
C TYR A 318 2.64 -3.51 -25.49
N ASP A 319 1.99 -3.70 -26.63
CA ASP A 319 2.56 -3.49 -27.95
C ASP A 319 2.39 -2.02 -28.34
N GLU A 320 3.47 -1.24 -28.22
CA GLU A 320 3.51 0.17 -28.60
C GLU A 320 3.23 0.39 -30.09
N SER A 321 3.57 -0.56 -30.96
CA SER A 321 3.43 -0.42 -32.42
C SER A 321 2.00 -0.61 -32.89
N GLN A 322 1.26 -1.53 -32.25
CA GLN A 322 -0.15 -1.80 -32.55
C GLN A 322 -1.10 -1.04 -31.61
N HIS A 323 -0.55 -0.38 -30.58
CA HIS A 323 -1.32 0.19 -29.47
C HIS A 323 -2.27 -0.82 -28.82
N GLU A 324 -1.79 -2.05 -28.62
CA GLU A 324 -2.56 -3.15 -28.03
C GLU A 324 -2.05 -3.49 -26.64
N LEU A 325 -2.98 -3.60 -25.69
CA LEU A 325 -2.74 -4.06 -24.34
C LEU A 325 -3.33 -5.46 -24.19
N ASN A 326 -2.46 -6.46 -24.09
CA ASN A 326 -2.80 -7.84 -23.81
C ASN A 326 -2.76 -8.08 -22.30
N ILE A 327 -3.74 -8.80 -21.77
CA ILE A 327 -3.95 -9.02 -20.35
C ILE A 327 -4.26 -10.51 -20.13
N GLU A 328 -3.43 -11.16 -19.31
CA GLU A 328 -3.61 -12.56 -18.95
C GLU A 328 -3.95 -12.70 -17.47
N VAL A 329 -4.99 -13.47 -17.18
CA VAL A 329 -5.38 -13.79 -15.80
C VAL A 329 -4.33 -14.70 -15.18
N ILE A 330 -3.79 -14.33 -14.01
CA ILE A 330 -2.96 -15.25 -13.23
C ILE A 330 -3.89 -16.20 -12.46
N PRO A 331 -3.88 -17.52 -12.74
CA PRO A 331 -4.66 -18.48 -11.99
C PRO A 331 -4.28 -18.42 -10.50
N ASP A 332 -5.25 -18.62 -9.61
CA ASP A 332 -5.07 -18.66 -8.14
C ASP A 332 -4.88 -17.31 -7.40
N ASN A 333 -4.89 -16.16 -8.09
CA ASN A 333 -4.71 -14.83 -7.49
C ASN A 333 -6.00 -13.99 -7.32
N GLY A 334 -7.13 -14.65 -7.09
CA GLY A 334 -8.43 -14.04 -6.84
C GLY A 334 -9.43 -14.22 -7.99
N THR A 335 -10.66 -13.73 -7.81
CA THR A 335 -11.67 -13.76 -8.87
C THR A 335 -11.37 -12.65 -9.90
N PRO A 336 -11.28 -12.97 -11.21
CA PRO A 336 -11.07 -11.97 -12.24
C PRO A 336 -12.10 -10.84 -12.15
N LEU A 337 -11.63 -9.60 -12.28
CA LEU A 337 -12.44 -8.38 -12.19
C LEU A 337 -13.04 -7.94 -13.54
N GLY A 338 -12.97 -8.79 -14.56
CA GLY A 338 -13.66 -8.61 -15.84
C GLY A 338 -12.96 -7.66 -16.81
N LEU A 339 -11.63 -7.56 -16.75
CA LEU A 339 -10.84 -6.97 -17.85
C LEU A 339 -10.85 -7.91 -19.07
N PRO A 340 -10.97 -7.38 -20.30
CA PRO A 340 -10.80 -8.16 -21.52
C PRO A 340 -9.37 -8.66 -21.69
N GLU A 341 -9.20 -9.75 -22.45
CA GLU A 341 -7.88 -10.31 -22.77
C GLU A 341 -7.04 -9.36 -23.65
N THR A 342 -7.68 -8.60 -24.53
CA THR A 342 -7.00 -7.62 -25.37
C THR A 342 -7.84 -6.35 -25.47
N LEU A 343 -7.14 -5.22 -25.36
CA LEU A 343 -7.66 -3.87 -25.59
C LEU A 343 -6.82 -3.19 -26.66
N GLN A 344 -7.47 -2.60 -27.66
CA GLN A 344 -6.82 -1.80 -28.70
C GLN A 344 -7.14 -0.32 -28.48
N MET A 345 -6.11 0.51 -28.34
CA MET A 345 -6.27 1.95 -28.16
C MET A 345 -6.83 2.57 -29.44
N ILE A 346 -7.72 3.55 -29.30
CA ILE A 346 -8.23 4.36 -30.40
C ILE A 346 -7.28 5.54 -30.60
N ASN A 347 -6.73 5.68 -31.81
CA ASN A 347 -5.91 6.81 -32.19
C ASN A 347 -6.78 8.00 -32.63
N PHE A 348 -6.77 9.08 -31.85
CA PHE A 348 -7.50 10.30 -32.18
C PHE A 348 -6.75 11.20 -33.17
N ASP A 349 -5.42 11.14 -33.19
CA ASP A 349 -4.58 11.98 -34.04
C ASP A 349 -4.57 11.49 -35.49
N ASN A 350 -4.54 10.16 -35.68
CA ASN A 350 -4.55 9.53 -36.99
C ASN A 350 -5.38 8.22 -36.99
N PRO A 351 -6.72 8.30 -36.93
CA PRO A 351 -7.58 7.12 -36.93
C PRO A 351 -7.56 6.38 -38.29
N GLU A 352 -7.37 5.07 -38.24
CA GLU A 352 -7.26 4.19 -39.40
C GLU A 352 -8.52 3.34 -39.61
N GLY A 353 -8.85 3.08 -40.88
CA GLY A 353 -10.06 2.32 -41.22
C GLY A 353 -11.37 3.06 -40.90
N LYS A 354 -12.50 2.40 -41.14
CA LYS A 354 -13.83 3.00 -40.98
C LYS A 354 -14.25 3.05 -39.51
N ASP A 355 -14.04 1.97 -38.77
CA ASP A 355 -14.59 1.82 -37.42
C ASP A 355 -13.88 2.72 -36.41
N GLU A 356 -12.56 2.82 -36.45
CA GLU A 356 -11.81 3.70 -35.55
C GLU A 356 -12.16 5.18 -35.76
N LYS A 357 -12.33 5.61 -37.02
CA LYS A 357 -12.80 6.97 -37.36
C LYS A 357 -14.17 7.27 -36.77
N VAL A 358 -15.07 6.30 -36.75
CA VAL A 358 -16.40 6.46 -36.14
C VAL A 358 -16.27 6.58 -34.62
N TRP A 359 -15.50 5.68 -34.00
CA TRP A 359 -15.25 5.70 -32.57
C TRP A 359 -14.61 7.02 -32.10
N ALA A 360 -13.51 7.44 -32.74
CA ALA A 360 -12.80 8.67 -32.40
C ALA A 360 -13.75 9.88 -32.45
N ARG A 361 -14.56 10.00 -33.51
CA ARG A 361 -15.52 11.11 -33.64
C ARG A 361 -16.56 11.12 -32.52
N ILE A 362 -17.16 9.97 -32.20
CA ILE A 362 -18.22 9.87 -31.18
C ILE A 362 -17.66 10.19 -29.79
N LEU A 363 -16.49 9.63 -29.47
CA LEU A 363 -15.87 9.81 -28.16
C LEU A 363 -15.36 11.24 -27.96
N SER A 364 -14.90 11.92 -29.01
CA SER A 364 -14.55 13.35 -28.94
C SER A 364 -15.75 14.20 -28.54
N ILE A 365 -16.92 13.97 -29.15
CA ILE A 365 -18.16 14.69 -28.81
C ILE A 365 -18.57 14.40 -27.37
N TRP A 366 -18.50 13.13 -26.96
CA TRP A 366 -18.85 12.71 -25.61
C TRP A 366 -17.96 13.35 -24.54
N ASP A 367 -16.63 13.36 -24.74
CA ASP A 367 -15.68 13.91 -23.77
C ASP A 367 -15.88 15.42 -23.59
N GLU A 368 -16.15 16.14 -24.68
CA GLU A 368 -16.43 17.58 -24.66
C GLU A 368 -17.73 17.92 -23.92
N GLN A 369 -18.76 17.08 -24.02
CA GLN A 369 -20.09 17.38 -23.47
C GLN A 369 -20.29 16.92 -22.02
N GLN A 370 -19.81 15.72 -21.67
CA GLN A 370 -20.17 15.08 -20.39
C GLN A 370 -19.05 14.26 -19.74
N GLY A 371 -17.91 14.04 -20.43
CA GLY A 371 -16.86 13.14 -19.94
C GLY A 371 -16.25 13.54 -18.60
N GLU A 372 -16.04 14.83 -18.34
CA GLU A 372 -15.49 15.32 -17.07
C GLU A 372 -16.42 15.04 -15.88
N ALA A 373 -17.73 15.24 -16.05
CA ALA A 373 -18.70 15.06 -14.98
C ALA A 373 -18.81 13.58 -14.57
N GLU A 374 -18.88 12.67 -15.55
CA GLU A 374 -18.88 11.23 -15.30
C GLU A 374 -17.55 10.73 -14.73
N PHE A 375 -16.43 11.31 -15.15
CA PHE A 375 -15.13 11.00 -14.55
C PHE A 375 -15.07 11.43 -13.07
N LYS A 376 -15.53 12.64 -12.73
CA LYS A 376 -15.57 13.12 -11.33
C LYS A 376 -16.40 12.17 -10.46
N LYS A 377 -17.62 11.85 -10.89
CA LYS A 377 -18.53 10.94 -10.18
C LYS A 377 -17.92 9.55 -9.98
N THR A 378 -17.23 9.04 -10.99
CA THR A 378 -16.54 7.75 -10.90
C THR A 378 -15.37 7.78 -9.92
N LYS A 379 -14.57 8.85 -9.94
CA LYS A 379 -13.46 9.05 -9.00
C LYS A 379 -13.97 9.08 -7.55
N GLU A 380 -15.09 9.74 -7.30
CA GLU A 380 -15.73 9.77 -5.99
C GLU A 380 -16.18 8.37 -5.56
N ALA A 381 -16.83 7.64 -6.47
CA ALA A 381 -17.30 6.28 -6.22
C ALA A 381 -16.17 5.28 -5.89
N ILE A 382 -15.00 5.40 -6.52
CA ILE A 382 -13.87 4.49 -6.25
C ILE A 382 -12.96 4.93 -5.09
N SER A 383 -13.00 6.21 -4.71
CA SER A 383 -12.26 6.71 -3.54
C SER A 383 -13.05 6.57 -2.24
N GLY A 384 -14.37 6.41 -2.31
CA GLY A 384 -15.22 6.42 -1.11
C GLY A 384 -15.49 7.83 -0.56
N PHE A 385 -15.09 8.88 -1.28
CA PHE A 385 -15.27 10.27 -0.89
C PHE A 385 -15.88 11.10 -2.02
N ALA A 386 -16.96 11.81 -1.74
CA ALA A 386 -17.50 12.83 -2.64
C ALA A 386 -16.80 14.18 -2.40
N ASP A 387 -16.42 14.87 -3.48
CA ASP A 387 -15.80 16.19 -3.40
C ASP A 387 -16.85 17.26 -3.10
N MET A 388 -16.72 17.92 -1.94
CA MET A 388 -17.67 18.93 -1.49
C MET A 388 -17.14 20.34 -1.71
N SER A 389 -16.04 20.54 -2.44
CA SER A 389 -15.39 21.85 -2.64
C SER A 389 -16.31 22.88 -3.32
N ASP A 390 -17.32 22.43 -4.08
CA ASP A 390 -18.32 23.28 -4.72
C ASP A 390 -19.40 23.78 -3.74
N ALA A 391 -19.62 23.09 -2.63
CA ALA A 391 -20.62 23.44 -1.63
C ALA A 391 -20.02 24.00 -0.33
N TYR A 392 -18.78 23.64 -0.02
CA TYR A 392 -18.03 24.02 1.17
C TYR A 392 -16.73 24.69 0.74
N HIS A 393 -16.75 26.01 0.65
CA HIS A 393 -15.61 26.79 0.18
C HIS A 393 -14.69 27.16 1.33
N ILE A 394 -13.47 26.64 1.32
CA ILE A 394 -12.42 27.07 2.25
C ILE A 394 -11.96 28.47 1.84
N LYS A 395 -12.27 29.48 2.66
CA LYS A 395 -11.90 30.87 2.42
C LYS A 395 -10.50 31.19 2.90
N ASP A 396 -10.13 30.62 4.03
CA ASP A 396 -8.85 30.90 4.67
C ASP A 396 -8.43 29.76 5.60
N VAL A 397 -7.13 29.63 5.80
CA VAL A 397 -6.48 28.62 6.64
C VAL A 397 -5.51 29.32 7.58
N PHE A 398 -5.77 29.24 8.88
CA PHE A 398 -4.93 29.86 9.90
C PHE A 398 -4.22 28.82 10.74
N ILE A 399 -2.91 28.99 10.88
CA ILE A 399 -2.07 28.11 11.70
C ILE A 399 -1.32 28.97 12.70
N SER A 400 -1.46 28.61 13.97
CA SER A 400 -0.70 29.16 15.09
C SER A 400 0.01 28.02 15.82
N LYS A 401 0.84 28.35 16.81
CA LYS A 401 1.55 27.33 17.61
C LYS A 401 0.62 26.35 18.34
N THR A 402 -0.63 26.74 18.60
CA THR A 402 -1.57 25.97 19.43
C THR A 402 -2.86 25.62 18.71
N THR A 403 -3.15 26.26 17.58
CA THR A 403 -4.47 26.16 16.96
C THR A 403 -4.36 26.19 15.45
N PHE A 404 -5.02 25.22 14.82
CA PHE A 404 -5.28 25.16 13.39
C PHE A 404 -6.74 25.54 13.15
N SER A 405 -7.00 26.40 12.16
CA SER A 405 -8.35 26.90 11.88
C SER A 405 -8.67 26.91 10.39
N LEU A 406 -9.91 26.54 10.06
CA LEU A 406 -10.47 26.59 8.72
C LEU A 406 -11.67 27.53 8.71
N ILE A 407 -11.64 28.55 7.85
CA ILE A 407 -12.82 29.36 7.57
C ILE A 407 -13.53 28.76 6.38
N ILE A 408 -14.74 28.25 6.59
CA ILE A 408 -15.53 27.56 5.57
C ILE A 408 -16.83 28.34 5.33
N GLU A 409 -17.09 28.68 4.07
CA GLU A 409 -18.39 29.20 3.63
C GLU A 409 -19.26 28.04 3.11
N HIS A 410 -20.49 27.97 3.62
CA HIS A 410 -21.52 27.04 3.16
C HIS A 410 -22.90 27.72 3.27
N ASP A 411 -23.70 27.65 2.20
CA ASP A 411 -25.04 28.27 2.11
C ASP A 411 -25.06 29.76 2.51
N GLY A 412 -24.02 30.51 2.13
CA GLY A 412 -23.85 31.93 2.45
C GLY A 412 -23.49 32.24 3.90
N ASN A 413 -23.33 31.22 4.74
CA ASN A 413 -22.85 31.36 6.11
C ASN A 413 -21.37 31.02 6.19
N THR A 414 -20.60 31.84 6.90
CA THR A 414 -19.18 31.59 7.15
C THR A 414 -19.00 31.14 8.59
N SER A 415 -18.38 29.97 8.78
CA SER A 415 -18.11 29.38 10.09
C SER A 415 -16.60 29.17 10.26
N ASN A 416 -16.11 29.37 11.49
CA ASN A 416 -14.69 29.18 11.79
C ASN A 416 -14.47 27.91 12.63
N TYR A 417 -13.87 26.90 12.01
CA TYR A 417 -13.61 25.59 12.58
C TYR A 417 -12.21 25.58 13.19
N HIS A 418 -12.08 25.28 14.47
CA HIS A 418 -10.81 25.28 15.19
C HIS A 418 -10.48 23.92 15.80
N ILE A 419 -9.20 23.55 15.78
CA ILE A 419 -8.69 22.36 16.46
C ILE A 419 -7.33 22.66 17.08
N SER A 420 -7.02 22.00 18.20
CA SER A 420 -5.69 22.12 18.82
C SER A 420 -4.65 21.48 17.90
N VAL A 421 -3.51 22.15 17.69
CA VAL A 421 -2.39 21.58 16.95
C VAL A 421 -1.82 20.34 17.66
N ASP A 422 -1.90 20.28 18.98
CA ASP A 422 -1.44 19.12 19.77
C ASP A 422 -2.37 17.89 19.66
N LYS A 423 -3.54 18.03 19.02
CA LYS A 423 -4.48 16.91 18.90
C LYS A 423 -4.01 15.84 17.91
N TYR A 424 -3.34 16.26 16.84
CA TYR A 424 -2.74 15.36 15.86
C TYR A 424 -1.35 15.86 15.50
N TYR A 425 -0.34 15.00 15.62
CA TYR A 425 1.06 15.37 15.43
C TYR A 425 1.31 16.07 14.09
N PHE A 426 0.68 15.58 13.01
CA PHE A 426 0.87 16.13 11.67
C PHE A 426 0.46 17.60 11.54
N LEU A 427 -0.45 18.11 12.38
CA LEU A 427 -0.88 19.51 12.36
C LEU A 427 0.27 20.48 12.67
N THR A 428 1.32 20.01 13.38
CA THR A 428 2.52 20.81 13.67
C THR A 428 3.39 21.05 12.42
N GLU A 429 3.22 20.21 11.41
CA GLU A 429 4.02 20.22 10.17
C GLU A 429 3.29 20.88 9.00
N ILE A 430 2.00 21.20 9.15
CA ILE A 430 1.19 21.80 8.10
C ILE A 430 1.66 23.22 7.81
N ASN A 431 1.73 23.54 6.52
CA ASN A 431 1.88 24.90 6.05
C ASN A 431 0.56 25.41 5.41
N PRO A 432 0.28 26.72 5.46
CA PRO A 432 -0.96 27.28 4.89
C PRO A 432 -1.11 27.08 3.37
N SER A 433 -0.03 26.76 2.65
CA SER A 433 -0.08 26.51 1.21
C SER A 433 -0.45 25.07 0.83
N GLN A 434 -0.54 24.15 1.80
CA GLN A 434 -0.99 22.79 1.54
C GLN A 434 -2.45 22.79 1.07
N LYS A 435 -2.75 21.92 0.11
CA LYS A 435 -4.10 21.77 -0.41
C LYS A 435 -4.96 21.07 0.64
N ILE A 436 -6.07 21.71 0.99
CA ILE A 436 -7.11 21.16 1.86
C ILE A 436 -8.41 21.15 1.06
N VAL A 437 -9.17 20.07 1.16
CA VAL A 437 -10.48 19.96 0.53
C VAL A 437 -11.48 19.41 1.54
N ILE A 438 -12.74 19.82 1.40
CA ILE A 438 -13.83 19.23 2.16
C ILE A 438 -14.40 18.08 1.36
N VAL A 439 -14.49 16.92 2.00
CA VAL A 439 -15.02 15.70 1.39
C VAL A 439 -16.11 15.11 2.25
N LYS A 440 -17.05 14.42 1.61
CA LYS A 440 -18.07 13.62 2.29
C LYS A 440 -17.75 12.15 2.13
N SER A 441 -17.57 11.45 3.25
CA SER A 441 -17.38 10.00 3.26
C SER A 441 -18.66 9.30 2.82
N LEU A 442 -18.53 8.34 1.90
CA LEU A 442 -19.64 7.49 1.46
C LEU A 442 -19.94 6.36 2.46
N GLU A 443 -19.03 6.05 3.41
CA GLU A 443 -19.21 4.98 4.40
C GLU A 443 -20.07 5.43 5.60
N ASP A 444 -19.84 6.65 6.10
CA ASP A 444 -20.52 7.16 7.31
C ASP A 444 -21.29 8.48 7.11
N ASP A 445 -21.38 8.94 5.85
CA ASP A 445 -22.08 10.17 5.43
C ASP A 445 -21.55 11.46 6.09
N ALA A 446 -20.39 11.41 6.77
CA ALA A 446 -19.83 12.54 7.50
C ALA A 446 -18.90 13.39 6.62
N LEU A 447 -18.73 14.66 7.03
CA LEU A 447 -17.82 15.59 6.39
C LEU A 447 -16.45 15.56 7.05
N TYR A 448 -15.41 15.66 6.22
CA TYR A 448 -14.01 15.64 6.62
C TYR A 448 -13.25 16.79 5.97
N ALA A 449 -12.30 17.35 6.72
CA ALA A 449 -11.19 18.08 6.13
C ALA A 449 -10.13 17.06 5.70
N SER A 450 -9.77 17.06 4.43
CA SER A 450 -8.78 16.14 3.84
C SER A 450 -7.55 16.91 3.36
N TRP A 451 -6.37 16.33 3.62
CA TRP A 451 -5.08 16.72 3.05
C TRP A 451 -4.66 15.66 2.02
N PRO A 452 -5.10 15.76 0.75
CA PRO A 452 -4.97 14.66 -0.21
C PRO A 452 -3.52 14.23 -0.45
N ASP A 453 -2.58 15.18 -0.39
CA ASP A 453 -1.16 14.94 -0.63
C ASP A 453 -0.48 14.19 0.52
N ARG A 454 -1.05 14.26 1.73
CA ARG A 454 -0.54 13.57 2.92
C ARG A 454 -1.30 12.30 3.27
N GLY A 455 -2.53 12.14 2.75
CA GLY A 455 -3.41 11.02 3.09
C GLY A 455 -4.16 11.19 4.42
N ASP A 456 -4.01 12.35 5.07
CA ASP A 456 -4.62 12.65 6.37
C ASP A 456 -6.06 13.16 6.21
N VAL A 457 -6.96 12.72 7.08
CA VAL A 457 -8.34 13.22 7.16
C VAL A 457 -8.75 13.45 8.62
N ILE A 458 -9.45 14.55 8.88
CA ILE A 458 -10.05 14.84 10.19
C ILE A 458 -11.53 15.12 9.99
N LYS A 459 -12.38 14.47 10.80
CA LYS A 459 -13.82 14.67 10.74
C LYS A 459 -14.18 16.10 11.19
N LEU A 460 -14.99 16.82 10.41
CA LEU A 460 -15.33 18.22 10.72
C LEU A 460 -16.02 18.39 12.08
N SER A 461 -16.74 17.36 12.56
CA SER A 461 -17.37 17.37 13.89
C SER A 461 -16.38 17.40 15.06
N GLU A 462 -15.09 17.13 14.80
CA GLU A 462 -14.04 17.19 15.81
C GLU A 462 -13.47 18.59 16.02
N PHE A 463 -13.80 19.51 15.12
CA PHE A 463 -13.44 20.92 15.25
C PHE A 463 -14.48 21.64 16.11
N THR A 464 -14.01 22.59 16.91
CA THR A 464 -14.88 23.53 17.60
C THR A 464 -15.29 24.64 16.64
N VAL A 465 -16.59 24.80 16.42
CA VAL A 465 -17.15 25.88 15.57
C VAL A 465 -17.36 27.13 16.41
N LYS A 466 -16.84 28.26 15.94
CA LYS A 466 -17.07 29.59 16.52
C LYS A 466 -17.75 30.52 15.55
#